data_AF-A0AA44Y268-F1
#
_entry.id   AF-A0AA44Y268-F1
#
_cell.length_a   1.000
_cell.length_b   1.000
_cell.length_c   1.000
_cell.angle_alpha   90.00
_cell.angle_beta   90.00
_cell.angle_gamma   90.00
#
_symmetry.space_group_name_H-M   'P 1'
#
loop_
_entity.id
_entity.type
_entity.pdbx_description
1 polymer ?
#
loop_
_entity_poly.entity_id
_entity_poly.type
_entity_poly.pdbx_seq_one_letter_code
_entity_poly.pdbx_strand_id
1 'polypeptide(L)'
;MALCLLAVLSSSCATDGPATKPPAAPCEPQIVVKTRVTDTACEWTRPIYVSKTDVLSDDTARAILSHNTAGAKVCGWKPSGK
;
A
#
# COMPACT_ATOMS: atom_id res chain seq x y z
N MET A 1 54.01 -25.18 -18.91
CA MET A 1 52.88 -24.73 -18.07
C MET A 1 53.32 -23.53 -17.26
N ALA A 2 52.44 -22.56 -17.05
CA ALA A 2 52.52 -21.48 -16.05
C ALA A 2 53.30 -20.18 -16.35
N LEU A 3 53.35 -19.68 -17.59
CA LEU A 3 53.93 -18.33 -17.85
C LEU A 3 53.09 -17.37 -18.70
N CYS A 4 51.83 -17.69 -19.03
CA CYS A 4 50.97 -16.81 -19.86
C CYS A 4 49.72 -16.24 -19.15
N LEU A 5 49.61 -16.31 -17.82
CA LEU A 5 48.35 -15.99 -17.12
C LEU A 5 48.38 -14.79 -16.15
N LEU A 6 49.45 -13.96 -16.13
CA LEU A 6 49.58 -12.90 -15.11
C LEU A 6 49.58 -11.45 -15.61
N ALA A 7 49.30 -11.18 -16.89
CA ALA A 7 49.44 -9.83 -17.46
C ALA A 7 48.12 -9.09 -17.76
N VAL A 8 46.98 -9.47 -17.17
CA VAL A 8 45.65 -8.88 -17.52
C VAL A 8 44.99 -8.10 -16.37
N LEU A 9 45.67 -7.84 -15.25
CA LEU A 9 45.08 -7.14 -14.09
C LEU A 9 45.53 -5.68 -13.88
N SER A 10 46.10 -5.03 -14.89
CA SER A 10 46.52 -3.62 -14.79
C SER A 10 45.78 -2.69 -15.75
N SER A 11 44.49 -2.92 -16.01
CA SER A 11 43.63 -1.88 -16.60
C SER A 11 43.15 -0.96 -15.47
N SER A 12 44.05 -0.08 -15.01
CA SER A 12 43.66 1.06 -14.19
C SER A 12 43.02 2.10 -15.10
N CYS A 13 41.76 2.46 -14.85
CA CYS A 13 41.10 3.55 -15.55
C CYS A 13 41.79 4.88 -15.21
N ALA A 14 42.78 5.31 -16.00
CA ALA A 14 43.23 6.70 -16.00
C ALA A 14 42.22 7.51 -16.82
N THR A 15 41.38 8.30 -16.15
CA THR A 15 40.46 9.23 -16.80
C THR A 15 41.10 10.61 -16.90
N ASP A 16 42.24 10.72 -17.57
CA ASP A 16 42.91 12.01 -17.81
C ASP A 16 42.45 12.58 -19.16
N GLY A 17 41.14 12.77 -19.30
CA GLY A 17 40.53 13.49 -20.42
C GLY A 17 40.06 14.86 -19.97
N PRO A 18 40.15 15.93 -20.78
CA PRO A 18 39.62 17.23 -20.42
C PRO A 18 38.13 17.10 -20.09
N ALA A 19 37.78 17.48 -18.85
CA ALA A 19 36.43 17.40 -18.33
C ALA A 19 35.54 18.42 -19.06
N THR A 20 34.92 17.99 -20.16
CA THR A 20 33.87 18.74 -20.87
C THR A 20 32.48 18.47 -20.29
N LYS A 21 32.37 17.68 -19.21
CA LYS A 21 31.10 17.42 -18.55
C LYS A 21 30.60 18.71 -17.89
N PRO A 22 29.40 19.20 -18.24
CA PRO A 22 28.77 20.28 -17.51
C PRO A 22 28.75 19.94 -16.01
N PRO A 23 28.92 20.93 -15.10
CA PRO A 23 28.83 20.67 -13.67
C PRO A 23 27.56 19.88 -13.39
N ALA A 24 27.70 18.78 -12.64
CA ALA A 24 26.55 18.00 -12.23
C ALA A 24 25.56 18.96 -11.58
N ALA A 25 24.33 19.01 -12.10
CA ALA A 25 23.26 19.80 -11.51
C ALA A 25 23.19 19.49 -10.00
N PRO A 26 22.95 20.48 -9.13
CA PRO A 26 22.83 20.24 -7.70
C PRO A 26 21.88 19.07 -7.46
N CYS A 27 22.33 18.09 -6.67
CA CYS A 27 21.52 16.95 -6.28
C CYS A 27 20.39 17.41 -5.36
N GLU A 28 19.36 18.03 -5.91
CA GLU A 28 18.15 18.36 -5.16
C GLU A 28 17.37 17.07 -4.91
N PRO A 29 16.89 16.83 -3.67
CA PRO A 29 16.11 15.64 -3.37
C PRO A 29 14.79 15.68 -4.16
N GLN A 30 14.56 14.68 -5.01
CA GLN A 30 13.30 14.55 -5.72
C GLN A 30 12.21 14.03 -4.78
N ILE A 31 11.23 14.88 -4.43
CA ILE A 31 10.07 14.49 -3.62
C ILE A 31 9.02 13.88 -4.55
N VAL A 32 8.85 12.56 -4.48
CA VAL A 32 7.79 11.85 -5.23
C VAL A 32 6.56 11.70 -4.34
N VAL A 33 5.53 12.51 -4.58
CA VAL A 33 4.23 12.37 -3.92
C VAL A 33 3.42 11.31 -4.65
N LYS A 34 3.05 10.23 -3.96
CA LYS A 34 2.20 9.17 -4.52
C LYS A 34 0.98 8.95 -3.65
N THR A 35 -0.16 9.49 -4.07
CA THR A 35 -1.46 9.28 -3.41
C THR A 35 -1.80 7.80 -3.33
N ARG A 36 -2.42 7.38 -2.22
CA ARG A 36 -3.00 6.05 -2.03
C ARG A 36 -4.49 6.21 -1.73
N VAL A 37 -5.29 5.29 -2.23
CA VAL A 37 -6.70 5.14 -1.85
C VAL A 37 -6.77 3.96 -0.91
N THR A 38 -7.25 4.19 0.32
CA THR A 38 -7.50 3.12 1.29
C THR A 38 -8.95 2.72 1.18
N ASP A 39 -9.20 1.44 0.93
CA ASP A 39 -10.55 0.90 1.00
C ASP A 39 -11.00 0.83 2.47
N THR A 40 -12.11 1.50 2.78
CA THR A 40 -12.70 1.53 4.11
C THR A 40 -13.86 0.53 4.25
N ALA A 41 -14.02 -0.39 3.29
CA ALA A 41 -15.03 -1.45 3.31
C ALA A 41 -15.06 -2.21 4.63
N CYS A 42 -13.89 -2.58 5.14
CA CYS A 42 -13.76 -3.34 6.37
C CYS A 42 -14.41 -2.68 7.59
N GLU A 43 -14.63 -1.36 7.61
CA GLU A 43 -15.28 -0.69 8.73
C GLU A 43 -16.80 -0.78 8.68
N TRP A 44 -17.40 -0.74 7.48
CA TRP A 44 -18.86 -0.75 7.32
C TRP A 44 -19.43 -2.13 6.97
N THR A 45 -18.59 -3.10 6.57
CA THR A 45 -18.97 -4.51 6.32
C THR A 45 -18.65 -5.46 7.48
N ARG A 46 -18.32 -4.94 8.68
CA ARG A 46 -17.91 -5.77 9.82
C ARG A 46 -18.96 -6.84 10.15
N PRO A 47 -18.54 -8.09 10.42
CA PRO A 47 -19.45 -9.13 10.90
C PRO A 47 -20.07 -8.76 12.25
N ILE A 48 -21.31 -9.19 12.46
CA ILE A 48 -21.99 -9.07 13.75
C ILE A 48 -21.70 -10.34 14.54
N TYR A 49 -20.94 -10.20 15.63
CA TYR A 49 -20.63 -11.31 16.53
C TYR A 49 -21.64 -11.35 17.67
N VAL A 50 -22.33 -12.47 17.81
CA VAL A 50 -23.30 -12.71 18.88
C VAL A 50 -22.84 -13.86 19.77
N SER A 51 -23.12 -13.77 21.06
CA SER A 51 -22.89 -14.88 21.99
C SER A 51 -23.99 -15.93 21.85
N LYS A 52 -23.74 -17.16 22.32
CA LYS A 52 -24.74 -18.25 22.26
C LYS A 52 -26.01 -17.97 23.07
N THR A 53 -25.93 -17.08 24.05
CA THR A 53 -27.02 -16.72 24.96
C THR A 53 -27.60 -15.34 24.67
N ASP A 54 -27.11 -14.66 23.64
CA ASP A 54 -27.62 -13.33 23.29
C ASP A 54 -29.06 -13.46 22.75
N VAL A 55 -29.99 -12.80 23.42
CA VAL A 55 -31.39 -12.66 22.97
C VAL A 55 -31.61 -11.20 22.61
N LEU A 56 -30.86 -10.73 21.61
CA LEU A 56 -30.90 -9.35 21.11
C LEU A 56 -30.59 -8.33 22.21
N SER A 57 -29.37 -8.37 22.75
CA SER A 57 -28.89 -7.27 23.60
C SER A 57 -28.84 -5.94 22.82
N ASP A 58 -28.80 -4.84 23.55
CA ASP A 58 -28.68 -3.50 22.96
C ASP A 58 -27.40 -3.33 22.11
N ASP A 59 -26.32 -4.03 22.44
CA ASP A 59 -25.09 -4.06 21.64
C ASP A 59 -25.33 -4.75 20.29
N THR A 60 -25.93 -5.95 20.32
CA THR A 60 -26.31 -6.68 19.09
C THR A 60 -27.28 -5.87 18.24
N ALA A 61 -28.30 -5.27 18.85
CA ALA A 61 -29.30 -4.46 18.16
C ALA A 61 -28.66 -3.25 17.44
N ARG A 62 -27.72 -2.56 18.10
CA ARG A 62 -26.98 -1.45 17.48
C ARG A 62 -26.09 -1.92 16.33
N ALA A 63 -25.43 -3.06 16.47
CA ALA A 63 -24.61 -3.63 15.40
C ALA A 63 -25.45 -3.98 14.16
N ILE A 64 -26.62 -4.62 14.36
CA ILE A 64 -27.57 -4.92 13.27
C ILE A 64 -28.05 -3.64 12.59
N LEU A 65 -28.46 -2.63 13.37
CA LEU A 65 -28.93 -1.35 12.82
C LEU A 65 -27.85 -0.67 11.98
N SER A 66 -26.61 -0.63 12.47
CA SER A 66 -25.48 -0.05 11.74
C SER A 66 -25.22 -0.80 10.43
N HIS A 67 -25.22 -2.14 10.46
CA HIS A 67 -25.00 -2.98 9.29
C HIS A 67 -26.09 -2.79 8.23
N ASN A 68 -27.36 -2.79 8.64
CA ASN A 68 -28.50 -2.58 7.74
C ASN A 68 -28.49 -1.18 7.11
N THR A 69 -28.13 -0.16 7.90
CA THR A 69 -28.02 1.22 7.40
C THR A 69 -26.88 1.35 6.39
N ALA A 70 -25.74 0.73 6.66
CA ALA A 70 -24.62 0.67 5.72
C ALA A 70 -25.01 -0.05 4.43
N GLY A 71 -25.66 -1.21 4.52
CA GLY A 71 -26.12 -1.96 3.36
C GLY A 71 -27.20 -1.24 2.55
N ALA A 72 -28.10 -0.49 3.19
CA ALA A 72 -29.06 0.37 2.49
C ALA A 72 -28.33 1.47 1.70
N LYS A 73 -27.35 2.13 2.33
CA LYS A 73 -26.58 3.23 1.73
C LYS A 73 -25.63 2.77 0.62
N VAL A 74 -24.90 1.68 0.81
CA VAL A 74 -23.79 1.26 -0.06
C VAL A 74 -24.20 0.17 -1.04
N CYS A 75 -25.07 -0.75 -0.61
CA CYS A 75 -25.48 -1.91 -1.42
C CYS A 75 -26.91 -1.77 -1.99
N GLY A 76 -27.64 -0.71 -1.63
CA GLY A 76 -29.02 -0.49 -2.08
C GLY A 76 -30.02 -1.47 -1.49
N TRP A 77 -29.73 -2.04 -0.32
CA TRP A 77 -30.67 -2.92 0.38
C TRP A 77 -31.97 -2.18 0.66
N LYS A 78 -33.08 -2.87 0.39
CA LYS A 78 -34.43 -2.39 0.71
C LYS A 78 -34.93 -3.17 1.92
N PRO A 79 -35.75 -2.56 2.77
CA PRO A 79 -36.48 -3.30 3.78
C PRO A 79 -37.23 -4.46 3.10
N SER A 80 -37.08 -5.68 3.62
CA SER A 80 -37.96 -6.76 3.19
C SER A 80 -39.35 -6.44 3.74
N GLY A 81 -40.23 -5.94 2.88
CA GLY A 81 -41.63 -5.77 3.24
C GLY A 81 -42.25 -7.10 3.64
N LYS A 82 -43.19 -7.07 4.58
CA LYS A 82 -44.25 -8.06 4.64
C LYS A 82 -45.39 -7.59 3.76
#